data_AF-A0AA96GBL3-F1
#
_entry.id   AF-A0AA96GBL3-F1
#
_cell.length_a   1.000
_cell.length_b   1.000
_cell.length_c   1.000
_cell.angle_alpha   90.00
_cell.angle_beta   90.00
_cell.angle_gamma   90.00
#
_symmetry.space_group_name_H-M   'P 1'
#
loop_
_entity.id
_entity.type
_entity.pdbx_description
1 polymer ?
#
loop_
_entity_poly.entity_id
_entity_poly.type
_entity_poly.pdbx_seq_one_letter_code
_entity_poly.pdbx_strand_id
1 'polypeptide(L)'
;MTYLLRYFLDVAAYWTNQGIDGWRLDAVADVRGHQFWKALWQKVKNINPSSYLVAEIWGPGRSWVRDGQFDGGTNYVLRQIVLDYFIHGSISIRQFVSRVSKLLRMYPWEKTLKMTNVIGSHATERLYTLARGNDLRLKLAMLFQFVFPGIPAVYYGDEIGMRGGKDPDNRRGMEWNQRNWNHELRNFTKQLIAIRKSLPMLREGDWTVVQILSDHQCCVFVRKTQRTFVFILIHNNDDHPMGGEDLSMA
;
A
#
# COMPACT_ATOMS: atom_id res chain seq x y z
N MET A 1 -25.31 4.40 -26.68
CA MET A 1 -23.95 4.56 -26.10
C MET A 1 -23.41 5.90 -26.56
N THR A 2 -23.00 6.80 -25.66
CA THR A 2 -22.51 8.15 -26.05
C THR A 2 -21.16 8.05 -26.78
N TYR A 3 -20.86 9.01 -27.67
CA TYR A 3 -19.58 9.08 -28.38
C TYR A 3 -18.38 9.04 -27.43
N LEU A 4 -18.47 9.81 -26.33
CA LEU A 4 -17.43 9.89 -25.31
C LEU A 4 -17.15 8.54 -24.62
N LEU A 5 -18.21 7.81 -24.25
CA LEU A 5 -18.07 6.48 -23.67
C LEU A 5 -17.37 5.53 -24.66
N ARG A 6 -17.80 5.53 -25.92
CA ARG A 6 -17.18 4.70 -26.96
C ARG A 6 -15.69 5.00 -27.11
N TYR A 7 -15.32 6.28 -27.19
CA TYR A 7 -13.92 6.70 -27.29
C TYR A 7 -13.05 6.10 -26.18
N PHE A 8 -13.46 6.22 -24.91
CA PHE A 8 -12.68 5.68 -23.79
C PHE A 8 -12.62 4.14 -23.78
N LEU A 9 -13.70 3.46 -24.19
CA LEU A 9 -13.69 2.00 -24.32
C LEU A 9 -12.76 1.53 -25.44
N ASP A 10 -12.67 2.28 -26.54
CA ASP A 10 -11.78 1.98 -27.65
C ASP A 10 -10.32 2.23 -27.27
N VAL A 11 -10.01 3.29 -26.51
CA VAL A 11 -8.68 3.52 -25.92
C VAL A 11 -8.29 2.37 -24.98
N ALA A 12 -9.20 1.95 -24.11
CA ALA A 12 -8.96 0.84 -23.20
C ALA A 12 -8.73 -0.48 -23.96
N ALA A 13 -9.51 -0.73 -25.01
CA ALA A 13 -9.35 -1.90 -25.85
C ALA A 13 -8.00 -1.88 -26.59
N TYR A 14 -7.61 -0.74 -27.14
CA TYR A 14 -6.36 -0.57 -27.87
C TYR A 14 -5.17 -1.00 -27.02
N TRP A 15 -4.99 -0.39 -25.84
CA TRP A 15 -3.83 -0.69 -24.98
C TRP A 15 -3.90 -2.08 -24.36
N THR A 16 -5.09 -2.60 -24.06
CA THR A 16 -5.24 -4.00 -23.61
C THR A 16 -4.80 -4.98 -24.70
N ASN A 17 -5.12 -4.72 -25.97
CA ASN A 17 -4.64 -5.51 -27.11
C ASN A 17 -3.13 -5.36 -27.37
N GLN A 18 -2.51 -4.27 -26.91
CA GLN A 18 -1.03 -4.14 -26.93
C GLN A 18 -0.35 -5.01 -25.85
N GLY A 19 -1.11 -5.66 -24.97
CA GLY A 19 -0.59 -6.63 -24.01
C GLY A 19 -0.23 -6.07 -22.64
N ILE A 20 -0.79 -4.93 -22.24
CA ILE A 20 -0.65 -4.48 -20.84
C ILE A 20 -1.38 -5.43 -19.87
N ASP A 21 -0.85 -5.58 -18.66
CA ASP A 21 -1.40 -6.50 -17.65
C ASP A 21 -2.51 -5.89 -16.78
N GLY A 22 -2.82 -4.60 -16.95
CA GLY A 22 -3.81 -3.96 -16.10
C GLY A 22 -3.93 -2.46 -16.27
N TRP A 23 -4.87 -1.90 -15.52
CA TRP A 23 -5.25 -0.49 -15.55
C TRP A 23 -5.30 0.08 -14.14
N ARG A 24 -4.53 1.14 -13.88
CA ARG A 24 -4.75 2.01 -12.73
C ARG A 24 -5.67 3.14 -13.14
N LEU A 25 -6.84 3.20 -12.52
CA LEU A 25 -7.91 4.13 -12.87
C LEU A 25 -7.86 5.33 -11.92
N ASP A 26 -7.56 6.49 -12.47
CA ASP A 26 -7.44 7.76 -11.77
C ASP A 26 -8.82 8.33 -11.39
N ALA A 27 -8.90 9.07 -10.28
CA ALA A 27 -10.03 9.93 -9.94
C ALA A 27 -11.42 9.25 -10.06
N VAL A 28 -11.55 7.97 -9.65
CA VAL A 28 -12.77 7.19 -9.89
C VAL A 28 -14.02 7.78 -9.23
N ALA A 29 -13.83 8.55 -8.16
CA ALA A 29 -14.90 9.21 -7.42
C ALA A 29 -15.49 10.43 -8.17
N ASP A 30 -14.72 11.03 -9.10
CA ASP A 30 -15.13 12.23 -9.83
C ASP A 30 -15.96 11.89 -11.07
N VAL A 31 -15.83 10.66 -11.59
CA VAL A 31 -16.68 10.13 -12.66
C VAL A 31 -18.01 9.66 -12.08
N ARG A 32 -19.07 10.43 -12.35
CA ARG A 32 -20.41 10.18 -11.81
C ARG A 32 -20.98 8.83 -12.27
N GLY A 33 -21.46 8.06 -11.30
CA GLY A 33 -22.16 6.80 -11.51
C GLY A 33 -21.25 5.62 -11.83
N HIS A 34 -21.81 4.42 -11.78
CA HIS A 34 -21.03 3.19 -11.98
C HIS A 34 -20.97 2.74 -13.44
N GLN A 35 -21.94 3.12 -14.28
CA GLN A 35 -22.16 2.53 -15.62
C GLN A 35 -20.92 2.59 -16.53
N PHE A 36 -20.21 3.73 -16.53
CA PHE A 36 -18.96 3.89 -17.28
C PHE A 36 -17.92 2.85 -16.85
N TRP A 37 -17.63 2.78 -15.56
CA TRP A 37 -16.69 1.83 -14.97
C TRP A 37 -17.11 0.38 -15.24
N LYS A 38 -18.43 0.12 -15.27
CA LYS A 38 -18.93 -1.21 -15.60
C LYS A 38 -18.60 -1.63 -17.02
N ALA A 39 -18.90 -0.76 -17.98
CA ALA A 39 -18.61 -1.01 -19.38
C ALA A 39 -17.10 -1.14 -19.63
N LEU A 40 -16.28 -0.32 -18.96
CA LEU A 40 -14.83 -0.37 -19.05
C LEU A 40 -14.28 -1.71 -18.55
N TRP A 41 -14.70 -2.14 -17.36
CA TRP A 41 -14.26 -3.42 -16.79
C TRP A 41 -14.66 -4.59 -17.69
N GLN A 42 -15.91 -4.63 -18.16
CA GLN A 42 -16.37 -5.70 -19.06
C GLN A 42 -15.57 -5.72 -20.36
N LYS A 43 -15.33 -4.54 -20.97
CA LYS A 43 -14.55 -4.44 -22.21
C LYS A 43 -13.13 -4.97 -22.02
N VAL A 44 -12.44 -4.58 -20.95
CA VAL A 44 -11.08 -5.03 -20.65
C VAL A 44 -11.05 -6.53 -20.35
N LYS A 45 -11.95 -7.04 -19.49
CA LYS A 45 -11.99 -8.46 -19.13
C LYS A 45 -12.36 -9.38 -20.30
N ASN A 46 -13.17 -8.92 -21.24
CA ASN A 46 -13.48 -9.68 -22.45
C ASN A 46 -12.26 -9.82 -23.38
N ILE A 47 -11.33 -8.86 -23.35
CA ILE A 47 -10.08 -8.92 -24.13
C ILE A 47 -9.03 -9.73 -23.37
N ASN A 48 -8.85 -9.45 -22.09
CA ASN A 48 -7.89 -10.13 -21.21
C ASN A 48 -8.52 -10.37 -19.82
N PRO A 49 -9.02 -11.59 -19.53
CA PRO A 49 -9.60 -11.92 -18.23
C PRO A 49 -8.63 -11.75 -17.05
N SER A 50 -7.32 -11.86 -17.30
CA SER A 50 -6.26 -11.74 -16.31
C SER A 50 -5.86 -10.29 -16.01
N SER A 51 -6.31 -9.30 -16.81
CA SER A 51 -5.97 -7.90 -16.59
C SER A 51 -6.41 -7.41 -15.21
N TYR A 52 -5.53 -6.73 -14.47
CA TYR A 52 -5.83 -6.19 -13.14
C TYR A 52 -6.33 -4.75 -13.22
N LEU A 53 -7.57 -4.49 -12.83
CA LEU A 53 -8.13 -3.13 -12.77
C LEU A 53 -8.14 -2.63 -11.32
N VAL A 54 -7.28 -1.65 -11.03
CA VAL A 54 -7.16 -1.02 -9.71
C VAL A 54 -7.67 0.41 -9.74
N ALA A 55 -8.61 0.71 -8.85
CA ALA A 55 -9.12 2.07 -8.69
C ALA A 55 -8.26 2.88 -7.71
N GLU A 56 -8.00 4.14 -8.05
CA GLU A 56 -7.53 5.10 -7.06
C GLU A 56 -8.64 5.43 -6.07
N ILE A 57 -8.46 5.03 -4.81
CA ILE A 57 -9.42 5.24 -3.74
C ILE A 57 -8.67 5.73 -2.50
N TRP A 58 -8.98 6.94 -2.07
CA TRP A 58 -8.39 7.53 -0.86
C TRP A 58 -9.07 7.07 0.43
N GLY A 59 -10.37 6.79 0.37
CA GLY A 59 -11.20 6.39 1.50
C GLY A 59 -11.58 4.90 1.54
N PRO A 60 -12.67 4.55 2.26
CA PRO A 60 -13.11 3.16 2.44
C PRO A 60 -13.56 2.40 1.18
N GLY A 61 -13.73 3.07 0.03
CA GLY A 61 -13.88 2.41 -1.27
C GLY A 61 -15.03 1.44 -1.48
N ARG A 62 -15.97 1.30 -0.53
CA ARG A 62 -16.86 0.13 -0.45
C ARG A 62 -17.73 -0.03 -1.70
N SER A 63 -18.36 1.04 -2.16
CA SER A 63 -19.23 1.02 -3.35
C SER A 63 -18.49 0.67 -4.65
N TRP A 64 -17.15 0.85 -4.70
CA TRP A 64 -16.35 0.59 -5.89
C TRP A 64 -15.63 -0.76 -5.86
N VAL A 65 -15.21 -1.23 -4.67
CA VAL A 65 -14.43 -2.47 -4.52
C VAL A 65 -15.29 -3.64 -4.05
N ARG A 66 -16.16 -3.40 -3.06
CA ARG A 66 -17.04 -4.45 -2.51
C ARG A 66 -18.25 -4.64 -3.41
N ASP A 67 -18.94 -3.55 -3.73
CA ASP A 67 -20.17 -3.58 -4.52
C ASP A 67 -19.93 -3.23 -6.00
N GLY A 68 -18.70 -2.79 -6.32
CA GLY A 68 -18.32 -2.30 -7.64
C GLY A 68 -17.44 -3.26 -8.45
N GLN A 69 -16.95 -2.74 -9.57
CA GLN A 69 -16.44 -3.51 -10.70
C GLN A 69 -14.93 -3.37 -10.89
N PHE A 70 -14.19 -3.21 -9.81
CA PHE A 70 -12.72 -3.22 -9.85
C PHE A 70 -12.20 -4.47 -9.15
N ASP A 71 -11.02 -4.93 -9.56
CA ASP A 71 -10.38 -6.07 -8.91
C ASP A 71 -9.90 -5.68 -7.51
N GLY A 72 -9.42 -4.45 -7.34
CA GLY A 72 -9.06 -3.86 -6.05
C GLY A 72 -8.98 -2.33 -6.11
N GLY A 73 -8.42 -1.73 -5.07
CA GLY A 73 -8.16 -0.28 -5.00
C GLY A 73 -6.84 0.04 -4.30
N THR A 74 -6.36 1.27 -4.45
CA THR A 74 -5.23 1.79 -3.68
C THR A 74 -5.62 1.90 -2.21
N ASN A 75 -4.88 1.28 -1.32
CA ASN A 75 -5.23 1.17 0.10
C ASN A 75 -4.69 2.35 0.92
N TYR A 76 -5.14 3.57 0.62
CA TYR A 76 -4.71 4.76 1.38
C TYR A 76 -5.23 4.77 2.83
N VAL A 77 -6.28 4.01 3.14
CA VAL A 77 -6.69 3.75 4.54
C VAL A 77 -5.60 2.99 5.29
N LEU A 78 -5.00 1.96 4.68
CA LEU A 78 -3.83 1.26 5.25
C LEU A 78 -2.65 2.22 5.41
N ARG A 79 -2.36 3.05 4.39
CA ARG A 79 -1.30 4.06 4.48
C ARG A 79 -1.45 4.87 5.76
N GLN A 80 -2.62 5.44 6.01
CA GLN A 80 -2.83 6.29 7.18
C GLN A 80 -2.60 5.51 8.48
N ILE A 81 -3.07 4.26 8.57
CA ILE A 81 -2.86 3.40 9.75
C ILE A 81 -1.36 3.14 9.98
N VAL A 82 -0.61 2.85 8.92
CA VAL A 82 0.84 2.61 8.96
C VAL A 82 1.58 3.85 9.40
N LEU A 83 1.26 5.02 8.84
CA LEU A 83 1.93 6.27 9.19
C LEU A 83 1.67 6.67 10.63
N ASP A 84 0.41 6.62 11.07
CA ASP A 84 0.03 7.01 12.42
C ASP A 84 0.77 6.18 13.48
N TYR A 85 0.99 4.89 13.22
CA TYR A 85 1.66 4.02 14.18
C TYR A 85 3.19 4.03 14.05
N PHE A 86 3.74 3.77 12.86
CA PHE A 86 5.17 3.54 12.67
C PHE A 86 5.98 4.79 12.37
N ILE A 87 5.35 5.84 11.83
CA ILE A 87 6.07 7.05 11.39
C ILE A 87 5.84 8.20 12.37
N HIS A 88 4.59 8.47 12.71
CA HIS A 88 4.22 9.59 13.59
C HIS A 88 4.18 9.21 15.07
N GLY A 89 3.97 7.93 15.41
CA GLY A 89 3.77 7.49 16.79
C GLY A 89 2.52 8.10 17.45
N SER A 90 1.52 8.50 16.65
CA SER A 90 0.33 9.23 17.09
C SER A 90 -0.79 8.33 17.62
N ILE A 91 -0.65 7.00 17.49
CA ILE A 91 -1.62 6.03 18.00
C ILE A 91 -0.93 4.90 18.78
N SER A 92 -1.63 4.39 19.79
CA SER A 92 -1.22 3.19 20.53
C SER A 92 -1.34 1.92 19.68
N ILE A 93 -0.65 0.85 20.08
CA ILE A 93 -0.76 -0.46 19.43
C ILE A 93 -2.19 -0.99 19.44
N ARG A 94 -2.98 -0.70 20.48
CA ARG A 94 -4.39 -1.11 20.59
C ARG A 94 -5.24 -0.41 19.52
N GLN A 95 -5.01 0.88 19.31
CA GLN A 95 -5.67 1.65 18.25
C GLN A 95 -5.22 1.16 16.86
N PHE A 96 -3.93 0.88 16.66
CA PHE A 96 -3.40 0.29 15.44
C PHE A 96 -4.08 -1.04 15.10
N VAL A 97 -4.05 -2.00 16.03
CA VAL A 97 -4.69 -3.32 15.90
C VAL A 97 -6.18 -3.19 15.62
N SER A 98 -6.89 -2.30 16.33
CA SER A 98 -8.31 -2.04 16.13
C SER A 98 -8.60 -1.51 14.71
N ARG A 99 -7.80 -0.56 14.22
CA ARG A 99 -7.96 0.03 12.87
C ARG A 99 -7.63 -0.98 11.78
N VAL A 100 -6.56 -1.76 11.93
CA VAL A 100 -6.22 -2.87 11.03
C VAL A 100 -7.37 -3.88 10.96
N SER A 101 -7.90 -4.28 12.12
CA SER A 101 -9.01 -5.23 12.19
C SER A 101 -10.29 -4.69 11.53
N LYS A 102 -10.57 -3.39 11.69
CA LYS A 102 -11.68 -2.71 10.99
C LYS A 102 -11.47 -2.68 9.48
N LEU A 103 -10.24 -2.43 9.01
CA LEU A 103 -9.90 -2.43 7.59
C LEU A 103 -10.10 -3.83 6.97
N LEU A 104 -9.65 -4.89 7.64
CA LEU A 104 -9.80 -6.26 7.12
C LEU A 104 -11.26 -6.72 7.03
N ARG A 105 -12.17 -6.15 7.84
CA ARG A 105 -13.62 -6.39 7.75
C ARG A 105 -14.34 -5.53 6.72
N MET A 106 -13.62 -4.64 6.03
CA MET A 106 -14.23 -3.69 5.09
C MET A 106 -14.63 -4.34 3.77
N TYR A 107 -13.88 -5.36 3.34
CA TYR A 107 -14.06 -6.03 2.06
C TYR A 107 -14.08 -7.56 2.25
N PRO A 108 -14.73 -8.32 1.34
CA PRO A 108 -14.54 -9.76 1.26
C PRO A 108 -13.06 -10.12 1.14
N TRP A 109 -12.65 -11.25 1.72
CA TRP A 109 -11.23 -11.62 1.79
C TRP A 109 -10.53 -11.65 0.43
N GLU A 110 -11.20 -12.18 -0.60
CA GLU A 110 -10.68 -12.20 -1.97
C GLU A 110 -10.38 -10.81 -2.54
N LYS A 111 -11.17 -9.80 -2.16
CA LYS A 111 -10.94 -8.40 -2.54
C LYS A 111 -9.83 -7.78 -1.70
N THR A 112 -9.77 -8.11 -0.41
CA THR A 112 -8.67 -7.70 0.48
C THR A 112 -7.31 -8.15 -0.07
N LEU A 113 -7.20 -9.39 -0.56
CA LEU A 113 -5.99 -9.91 -1.20
C LEU A 113 -5.60 -9.19 -2.50
N LYS A 114 -6.56 -8.49 -3.14
CA LYS A 114 -6.36 -7.71 -4.37
C LYS A 114 -6.23 -6.21 -4.12
N MET A 115 -6.25 -5.74 -2.86
CA MET A 115 -6.00 -4.32 -2.55
C MET A 115 -4.53 -3.99 -2.79
N THR A 116 -4.25 -2.88 -3.46
CA THR A 116 -2.88 -2.39 -3.64
C THR A 116 -2.46 -1.58 -2.41
N ASN A 117 -1.63 -2.17 -1.57
CA ASN A 117 -1.11 -1.59 -0.34
C ASN A 117 -0.03 -0.55 -0.66
N VAL A 118 -0.46 0.68 -0.94
CA VAL A 118 0.40 1.85 -1.08
C VAL A 118 0.67 2.45 0.29
N ILE A 119 1.92 2.81 0.58
CA ILE A 119 2.29 3.62 1.75
C ILE A 119 2.98 4.94 1.35
N GLY A 120 3.45 5.04 0.11
CA GLY A 120 3.88 6.27 -0.56
C GLY A 120 3.39 6.28 -2.01
N SER A 121 3.25 7.47 -2.59
CA SER A 121 2.91 7.67 -4.00
C SER A 121 3.32 9.06 -4.50
N HIS A 122 3.14 9.31 -5.80
CA HIS A 122 3.33 10.61 -6.44
C HIS A 122 2.34 11.69 -5.97
N ALA A 123 1.33 11.34 -5.18
CA ALA A 123 0.35 12.25 -4.60
C ALA A 123 0.58 12.49 -3.09
N THR A 124 1.66 11.95 -2.52
CA THR A 124 1.96 12.07 -1.10
C THR A 124 3.42 12.43 -0.83
N GLU A 125 3.69 13.05 0.32
CA GLU A 125 5.07 13.23 0.80
C GLU A 125 5.81 11.88 0.90
N ARG A 126 7.12 11.91 0.62
CA ARG A 126 7.94 10.69 0.67
C ARG A 126 8.07 10.19 2.10
N LEU A 127 8.06 8.86 2.25
CA LEU A 127 8.13 8.21 3.55
C LEU A 127 9.40 8.57 4.33
N TYR A 128 10.54 8.70 3.65
CA TYR A 128 11.79 9.04 4.33
C TYR A 128 11.80 10.47 4.89
N THR A 129 11.12 11.40 4.21
CA THR A 129 10.87 12.76 4.73
C THR A 129 9.97 12.70 5.97
N LEU A 130 8.84 11.99 5.88
CA LEU A 130 7.89 11.85 6.99
C LEU A 130 8.52 11.17 8.22
N ALA A 131 9.41 10.20 7.98
CA ALA A 131 10.20 9.53 9.02
C ALA A 131 11.34 10.39 9.58
N ARG A 132 11.52 11.63 9.10
CA ARG A 132 12.65 12.52 9.47
C ARG A 132 14.02 11.86 9.28
N GLY A 133 14.14 10.97 8.29
CA GLY A 133 15.36 10.20 8.05
C GLY A 133 15.57 9.01 9.02
N ASN A 134 14.57 8.62 9.80
CA ASN A 134 14.67 7.46 10.68
C ASN A 134 14.46 6.15 9.90
N ASP A 135 15.56 5.45 9.65
CA ASP A 135 15.60 4.17 8.93
C ASP A 135 14.78 3.08 9.62
N LEU A 136 14.79 3.01 10.95
CA LEU A 136 14.06 1.97 11.70
C LEU A 136 12.55 2.10 11.50
N ARG A 137 12.02 3.33 11.61
CA ARG A 137 10.60 3.62 11.37
C ARG A 137 10.18 3.26 9.95
N LEU A 138 11.01 3.60 8.96
CA LEU A 138 10.75 3.25 7.57
C LEU A 138 10.76 1.73 7.36
N LYS A 139 11.74 1.01 7.93
CA LYS A 139 11.81 -0.45 7.87
C LYS A 139 10.59 -1.11 8.52
N LEU A 140 10.10 -0.61 9.65
CA LEU A 140 8.89 -1.15 10.30
C LEU A 140 7.64 -0.93 9.44
N ALA A 141 7.49 0.26 8.84
CA ALA A 141 6.40 0.56 7.92
C ALA A 141 6.43 -0.36 6.69
N MET A 142 7.61 -0.58 6.09
CA MET A 142 7.80 -1.48 4.96
C MET A 142 7.60 -2.94 5.34
N LEU A 143 8.12 -3.39 6.49
CA LEU A 143 7.87 -4.74 7.01
C LEU A 143 6.38 -5.01 7.09
N PHE A 144 5.62 -4.09 7.71
CA PHE A 144 4.18 -4.23 7.80
C PHE A 144 3.51 -4.27 6.42
N GLN A 145 3.90 -3.39 5.50
CA GLN A 145 3.38 -3.38 4.12
C GLN A 145 3.57 -4.75 3.42
N PHE A 146 4.74 -5.37 3.58
CA PHE A 146 5.10 -6.63 2.92
C PHE A 146 4.51 -7.88 3.59
N VAL A 147 4.14 -7.82 4.86
CA VAL A 147 3.49 -8.94 5.57
C VAL A 147 1.97 -8.79 5.65
N PHE A 148 1.42 -7.62 5.32
CA PHE A 148 -0.02 -7.37 5.28
C PHE A 148 -0.69 -8.07 4.07
N PRO A 149 -1.96 -8.52 4.18
CA PRO A 149 -2.71 -9.07 3.05
C PRO A 149 -2.93 -8.02 1.96
N GLY A 150 -2.84 -8.42 0.68
CA GLY A 150 -2.90 -7.49 -0.47
C GLY A 150 -1.61 -7.46 -1.28
N ILE A 151 -1.52 -6.50 -2.19
CA ILE A 151 -0.40 -6.33 -3.14
C ILE A 151 0.45 -5.14 -2.64
N PRO A 152 1.65 -5.36 -2.07
CA PRO A 152 2.53 -4.26 -1.69
C PRO A 152 3.02 -3.50 -2.94
N ALA A 153 2.95 -2.17 -2.91
CA ALA A 153 3.44 -1.29 -3.96
C ALA A 153 4.47 -0.30 -3.42
N VAL A 154 5.70 -0.36 -3.94
CA VAL A 154 6.82 0.52 -3.55
C VAL A 154 6.85 1.71 -4.51
N TYR A 155 6.91 2.93 -3.97
CA TYR A 155 7.09 4.13 -4.78
C TYR A 155 8.58 4.29 -5.11
N TYR A 156 8.91 4.55 -6.38
CA TYR A 156 10.30 4.53 -6.85
C TYR A 156 11.19 5.41 -5.99
N GLY A 157 12.33 4.89 -5.54
CA GLY A 157 13.28 5.64 -4.73
C GLY A 157 13.05 5.53 -3.22
N ASP A 158 11.87 5.09 -2.76
CA ASP A 158 11.65 4.87 -1.34
C ASP A 158 12.54 3.74 -0.82
N GLU A 159 12.87 2.74 -1.64
CA GLU A 159 13.77 1.63 -1.28
C GLU A 159 15.24 2.05 -1.11
N ILE A 160 15.63 3.25 -1.58
CA ILE A 160 16.97 3.82 -1.41
C ILE A 160 16.98 5.07 -0.53
N GLY A 161 15.86 5.42 0.09
CA GLY A 161 15.76 6.55 1.00
C GLY A 161 15.65 7.91 0.32
N MET A 162 15.02 7.99 -0.87
CA MET A 162 14.79 9.29 -1.50
C MET A 162 13.91 10.19 -0.62
N ARG A 163 14.30 11.46 -0.53
CA ARG A 163 13.54 12.53 0.14
C ARG A 163 12.70 13.32 -0.85
N GLY A 164 11.63 13.92 -0.32
CA GLY A 164 10.73 14.82 -1.04
C GLY A 164 9.52 15.19 -0.18
N GLY A 165 9.16 16.48 -0.18
CA GLY A 165 7.92 17.01 0.41
C GLY A 165 6.70 16.68 -0.42
N LYS A 166 5.71 17.57 -0.49
CA LYS A 166 4.50 17.37 -1.31
C LYS A 166 4.82 17.49 -2.81
N ASP A 167 3.84 17.16 -3.65
CA ASP A 167 3.89 17.45 -5.09
C ASP A 167 4.28 18.92 -5.33
N PRO A 168 5.32 19.22 -6.14
CA PRO A 168 6.11 18.31 -7.00
C PRO A 168 7.42 17.76 -6.41
N ASP A 169 7.77 18.10 -5.19
CA ASP A 169 9.05 17.71 -4.57
C ASP A 169 9.17 16.19 -4.33
N ASN A 170 8.06 15.46 -4.19
CA ASN A 170 8.07 13.98 -4.17
C ASN A 170 8.35 13.34 -5.55
N ARG A 171 8.44 14.11 -6.63
CA ARG A 171 8.64 13.65 -8.02
C ARG A 171 10.03 13.97 -8.58
N ARG A 172 11.02 14.18 -7.70
CA ARG A 172 12.44 14.34 -8.09
C ARG A 172 12.90 13.19 -9.00
N GLY A 173 13.81 13.49 -9.93
CA GLY A 173 14.47 12.47 -10.73
C GLY A 173 15.09 11.38 -9.86
N MET A 174 15.03 10.13 -10.32
CA MET A 174 15.59 8.98 -9.61
C MET A 174 17.09 9.18 -9.36
N GLU A 175 17.54 8.92 -8.13
CA GLU A 175 18.96 8.93 -7.79
C GLU A 175 19.63 7.67 -8.35
N TRP A 176 20.41 7.84 -9.42
CA TRP A 176 21.12 6.74 -10.08
C TRP A 176 22.57 6.59 -9.62
N ASN A 177 23.14 7.61 -8.95
CA ASN A 177 24.45 7.49 -8.33
C ASN A 177 24.34 6.63 -7.08
N GLN A 178 24.72 5.36 -7.20
CA GLN A 178 24.58 4.37 -6.12
C GLN A 178 25.32 4.76 -4.84
N ARG A 179 26.34 5.63 -4.90
CA ARG A 179 27.04 6.13 -3.70
C ARG A 179 26.12 6.91 -2.76
N ASN A 180 25.03 7.48 -3.28
CA ASN A 180 24.06 8.25 -2.52
C ASN A 180 22.90 7.38 -1.99
N TRP A 181 22.90 6.08 -2.28
CA TRP A 181 21.81 5.19 -1.85
C TRP A 181 21.94 4.83 -0.38
N ASN A 182 20.79 4.74 0.29
CA ASN A 182 20.71 3.95 1.50
C ASN A 182 20.72 2.44 1.14
N HIS A 183 21.92 1.85 1.13
CA HIS A 183 22.10 0.44 0.78
C HIS A 183 21.47 -0.52 1.79
N GLU A 184 21.39 -0.13 3.06
CA GLU A 184 20.78 -0.94 4.10
C GLU A 184 19.27 -1.08 3.86
N LEU A 185 18.58 0.03 3.60
CA LEU A 185 17.16 0.05 3.26
C LEU A 185 16.88 -0.73 1.97
N ARG A 186 17.76 -0.61 0.97
CA ARG A 186 17.62 -1.34 -0.29
C ARG A 186 17.76 -2.84 -0.09
N ASN A 187 18.74 -3.27 0.70
CA ASN A 187 18.94 -4.68 1.00
C ASN A 187 17.79 -5.24 1.85
N PHE A 188 17.30 -4.47 2.81
CA PHE A 188 16.13 -4.82 3.60
C PHE A 188 14.88 -5.01 2.71
N THR A 189 14.63 -4.08 1.78
CA THR A 189 13.52 -4.18 0.82
C THR A 189 13.61 -5.45 -0.03
N LYS A 190 14.82 -5.80 -0.50
CA LYS A 190 15.05 -7.05 -1.23
C LYS A 190 14.75 -8.28 -0.37
N GLN A 191 15.15 -8.28 0.90
CA GLN A 191 14.86 -9.38 1.83
C GLN A 191 13.35 -9.53 2.04
N LEU A 192 12.62 -8.43 2.24
CA LEU A 192 11.15 -8.47 2.36
C LEU A 192 10.48 -9.08 1.12
N ILE A 193 10.94 -8.70 -0.07
CA ILE A 193 10.45 -9.28 -1.34
C ILE A 193 10.74 -10.78 -1.39
N ALA A 194 11.97 -11.20 -1.05
CA ALA A 194 12.36 -12.60 -1.08
C ALA A 194 11.54 -13.44 -0.08
N ILE A 195 11.37 -12.95 1.15
CA ILE A 195 10.55 -13.59 2.20
C ILE A 195 9.09 -13.72 1.73
N ARG A 196 8.50 -12.64 1.19
CA ARG A 196 7.12 -12.67 0.70
C ARG A 196 6.93 -13.68 -0.45
N LYS A 197 7.92 -13.80 -1.34
CA LYS A 197 7.88 -14.77 -2.44
C LYS A 197 8.00 -16.21 -1.94
N SER A 198 8.90 -16.48 -1.00
CA SER A 198 9.15 -17.83 -0.47
C SER A 198 8.06 -18.35 0.48
N LEU A 199 7.26 -17.46 1.06
CA LEU A 199 6.23 -17.78 2.05
C LEU A 199 4.81 -17.54 1.49
N PRO A 200 4.12 -18.56 0.92
CA PRO A 200 2.77 -18.41 0.36
C PRO A 200 1.73 -17.85 1.33
N MET A 201 1.84 -18.18 2.63
CA MET A 201 0.95 -17.63 3.66
C MET A 201 1.00 -16.11 3.76
N LEU A 202 2.10 -15.45 3.40
CA LEU A 202 2.16 -13.98 3.34
C LEU A 202 1.37 -13.40 2.15
N ARG A 203 1.18 -14.19 1.08
CA ARG A 203 0.47 -13.76 -0.13
C ARG A 203 -1.02 -14.09 -0.07
N GLU A 204 -1.37 -15.27 0.44
CA GLU A 204 -2.74 -15.81 0.34
C GLU A 204 -3.37 -16.12 1.70
N GLY A 205 -2.55 -16.34 2.73
CA GLY A 205 -3.00 -16.85 4.02
C GLY A 205 -3.77 -15.83 4.85
N ASP A 206 -4.68 -16.33 5.69
CA ASP A 206 -5.52 -15.55 6.60
C ASP A 206 -4.70 -14.69 7.56
N TRP A 207 -5.32 -13.65 8.10
CA TRP A 207 -4.73 -12.78 9.12
C TRP A 207 -5.37 -13.03 10.48
N THR A 208 -4.55 -13.23 11.51
CA THR A 208 -5.03 -13.32 12.90
C THR A 208 -4.12 -12.52 13.82
N VAL A 209 -4.71 -11.74 14.71
CA VAL A 209 -3.99 -11.11 15.82
C VAL A 209 -3.95 -12.12 16.95
N VAL A 210 -2.75 -12.51 17.38
CA VAL A 210 -2.58 -13.50 18.45
C VAL A 210 -2.55 -12.82 19.80
N GLN A 211 -1.66 -11.83 19.95
CA GLN A 211 -1.44 -11.19 21.23
C GLN A 211 -0.83 -9.80 21.06
N ILE A 212 -1.13 -8.92 22.01
CA ILE A 212 -0.37 -7.70 22.26
C ILE A 212 0.48 -8.00 23.51
N LEU A 213 1.80 -8.06 23.34
CA LEU A 213 2.79 -8.35 24.37
C LEU A 213 3.33 -7.03 24.96
N SER A 214 3.90 -7.12 26.18
CA SER A 214 4.72 -6.10 26.86
C SER A 214 4.17 -4.66 26.81
N ASP A 215 3.51 -4.18 27.88
CA ASP A 215 3.10 -2.78 28.11
C ASP A 215 2.66 -1.97 26.87
N HIS A 216 2.04 -2.64 25.90
CA HIS A 216 1.51 -2.07 24.65
C HIS A 216 2.53 -1.68 23.57
N GLN A 217 3.70 -2.32 23.50
CA GLN A 217 4.74 -2.01 22.51
C GLN A 217 5.00 -3.11 21.46
N CYS A 218 4.59 -4.36 21.74
CA CYS A 218 4.81 -5.49 20.84
C CYS A 218 3.49 -6.12 20.40
N CYS A 219 3.33 -6.40 19.11
CA CYS A 219 2.19 -7.16 18.59
C CYS A 219 2.65 -8.39 17.82
N VAL A 220 1.93 -9.49 18.05
CA VAL A 220 2.13 -10.77 17.36
C VAL A 220 0.95 -11.02 16.42
N PHE A 221 1.25 -11.08 15.13
CA PHE A 221 0.32 -11.47 14.08
C PHE A 221 0.67 -12.86 13.56
N VAL A 222 -0.33 -13.55 13.02
CA VAL A 222 -0.15 -14.80 12.29
C VAL A 222 -0.70 -14.65 10.89
N ARG A 223 0.10 -15.07 9.92
CA ARG A 223 -0.35 -15.40 8.56
C ARG A 223 -0.39 -16.91 8.42
N LYS A 224 -1.54 -17.48 8.06
CA LYS A 224 -1.69 -18.95 7.97
C LYS A 224 -2.46 -19.40 6.74
N THR A 225 -2.05 -20.52 6.18
CA THR A 225 -2.84 -21.34 5.25
C THR A 225 -3.35 -22.58 5.99
N GLN A 226 -3.99 -23.51 5.27
CA GLN A 226 -4.37 -24.80 5.84
C GLN A 226 -3.16 -25.65 6.29
N ARG A 227 -1.97 -25.43 5.74
CA ARG A 227 -0.78 -26.29 5.95
C ARG A 227 0.37 -25.62 6.67
N THR A 228 0.50 -24.30 6.56
CA THR A 228 1.67 -23.55 7.04
C THR A 228 1.25 -22.25 7.70
N PHE A 229 2.03 -21.80 8.67
CA PHE A 229 1.83 -20.51 9.33
C PHE A 229 3.17 -19.81 9.57
N VAL A 230 3.12 -18.50 9.76
CA VAL A 230 4.26 -17.69 10.20
C VAL A 230 3.79 -16.71 11.27
N PHE A 231 4.55 -16.62 12.36
CA PHE A 231 4.40 -15.58 13.36
C PHE A 231 5.19 -14.35 12.94
N ILE A 232 4.56 -13.19 13.03
CA ILE A 232 5.16 -11.89 12.76
C ILE A 232 5.11 -11.12 14.07
N LEU A 233 6.27 -10.86 14.64
CA LEU A 233 6.42 -10.05 15.83
C LEU A 233 6.91 -8.68 15.42
N ILE A 234 6.16 -7.64 15.78
CA ILE A 234 6.53 -6.26 15.53
C ILE A 234 6.63 -5.56 16.88
N HIS A 235 7.86 -5.21 17.24
CA HIS A 235 8.17 -4.39 18.39
C HIS A 235 8.45 -2.97 17.90
N ASN A 236 7.59 -2.03 18.28
CA ASN A 236 7.73 -0.62 17.93
C ASN A 236 8.12 0.15 19.19
N ASN A 237 9.39 0.04 19.61
CA ASN A 237 9.89 0.80 20.74
C ASN A 237 10.54 2.09 20.25
N ASP A 238 9.91 3.23 20.54
CA ASP A 238 10.54 4.54 20.44
C ASP A 238 11.21 4.85 21.79
N ASP A 239 12.41 4.32 22.03
CA ASP A 239 13.31 4.87 23.08
C ASP A 239 13.96 6.19 22.63
N HIS A 240 13.71 6.61 21.38
CA HIS A 240 14.11 7.91 20.84
C HIS A 240 12.88 8.82 20.75
N PRO A 241 12.64 9.69 21.75
CA PRO A 241 11.73 10.81 21.55
C PRO A 241 12.18 11.58 20.32
N MET A 242 11.22 12.09 19.53
CA MET A 242 11.49 13.03 18.45
C MET A 242 12.41 14.11 19.02
N GLY A 243 13.69 14.10 18.63
CA GLY A 243 14.66 15.09 19.07
C GLY A 243 14.04 16.47 18.90
N GLY A 244 14.00 17.23 19.99
CA GLY A 244 13.49 18.60 19.97
C GLY A 244 14.11 19.32 18.79
N GLU A 245 13.26 19.88 17.94
CA GLU A 245 13.71 20.81 16.92
C GLU A 245 14.44 21.93 17.63
N ASP A 246 15.74 22.05 17.35
CA ASP A 246 16.47 23.29 17.53
C ASP A 246 15.86 24.28 16.54
N LEU A 247 14.79 24.96 16.98
CA LEU A 247 14.19 26.14 16.35
C LEU A 247 15.13 27.34 16.56
N SER A 248 16.37 27.20 16.09
CA SER A 248 17.39 28.24 16.16
C SER A 248 18.10 28.37 14.81
N MET A 249 17.33 28.76 13.79
CA MET A 249 17.81 29.59 12.68
C MET A 249 16.59 30.09 11.88
N ALA A 250 16.05 31.20 12.36
CA ALA A 250 15.34 32.18 11.56
C ALA A 250 16.35 33.12 10.89
#